data_AF-A0A024UL29-F1
#
_entry.id   AF-A0A024UL29-F1
#
_cell.length_a   1.000
_cell.length_b   1.000
_cell.length_c   1.000
_cell.angle_alpha   90.00
_cell.angle_beta   90.00
_cell.angle_gamma   90.00
#
_symmetry.space_group_name_H-M   'P 1'
#
loop_
_entity.id
_entity.type
_entity.pdbx_description
1 polymer ?
#
loop_
_entity_poly.entity_id
_entity_poly.type
_entity_poly.pdbx_seq_one_letter_code
_entity_poly.pdbx_strand_id
1 'polypeptide(L)'
;MPATTNVNPWKRCELPILGIAKNSASTCQACRDAIQTGSIRVGIIFHHVNGNIGIDWHHLTCCETPATLPEVEGYELLGDQEKEVLHHWIQSCV
;
A
#
# COMPACT_ATOMS: atom_id res chain seq x y z
N MET A 1 14.37 6.11 -37.56
CA MET A 1 13.39 5.25 -36.86
C MET A 1 13.69 5.37 -35.37
N PRO A 2 12.93 6.09 -34.53
CA PRO A 2 13.22 6.09 -33.11
C PRO A 2 12.60 4.84 -32.47
N ALA A 3 13.41 4.15 -31.67
CA ALA A 3 13.00 3.01 -30.87
C ALA A 3 11.91 3.46 -29.88
N THR A 4 10.77 2.78 -29.89
CA THR A 4 9.77 2.89 -28.83
C THR A 4 10.36 2.26 -27.58
N THR A 5 11.05 3.08 -26.77
CA THR A 5 11.39 2.68 -25.42
C THR A 5 10.07 2.45 -24.70
N ASN A 6 9.81 1.19 -24.37
CA ASN A 6 8.68 0.73 -23.56
C ASN A 6 8.91 1.22 -22.12
N VAL A 7 8.82 2.53 -21.92
CA VAL A 7 8.85 3.14 -20.59
C VAL A 7 7.49 2.92 -19.98
N ASN A 8 7.44 2.18 -18.88
CA ASN A 8 6.23 2.02 -18.10
C ASN A 8 5.67 3.42 -17.79
N PRO A 9 4.45 3.76 -18.26
CA PRO A 9 3.89 5.10 -18.09
C PRO A 9 3.44 5.38 -16.65
N TRP A 10 3.51 4.38 -15.77
CA TRP A 10 3.23 4.49 -14.35
C TRP A 10 4.52 4.74 -13.58
N LYS A 11 4.59 5.90 -12.91
CA LYS A 11 5.65 6.21 -11.94
C LYS A 11 5.11 5.93 -10.53
N ARG A 12 5.84 5.10 -9.78
CA ARG A 12 5.57 4.88 -8.35
C ARG A 12 5.84 6.19 -7.60
N CYS A 13 4.88 6.66 -6.81
CA CYS A 13 5.11 7.75 -5.86
C CYS A 13 5.97 7.25 -4.70
N GLU A 14 6.82 8.13 -4.16
CA GLU A 14 7.93 7.75 -3.29
C GLU A 14 7.50 7.09 -1.97
N LEU A 15 6.31 7.39 -1.44
CA LEU A 15 5.84 6.85 -0.16
C LEU A 15 4.50 6.13 -0.32
N PRO A 16 4.35 4.89 0.22
CA PRO A 16 3.05 4.24 0.31
C PRO A 16 2.14 5.00 1.29
N ILE A 17 0.86 4.67 1.31
CA ILE A 17 -0.12 5.17 2.28
C ILE A 17 -0.67 4.02 3.11
N LEU A 18 -1.10 4.31 4.32
CA LEU A 18 -1.82 3.37 5.18
C LEU A 18 -3.30 3.71 5.23
N GLY A 19 -4.11 2.68 5.37
CA GLY A 19 -5.53 2.88 5.66
C GLY A 19 -6.20 1.61 6.14
N ILE A 20 -7.39 1.79 6.69
CA ILE A 20 -8.28 0.69 7.05
C ILE A 20 -9.23 0.39 5.91
N ALA A 21 -9.39 -0.88 5.59
CA ALA A 21 -10.37 -1.33 4.62
C ALA A 21 -11.79 -1.05 5.13
N LYS A 22 -12.46 -0.05 4.57
CA LYS A 22 -13.86 0.27 4.88
C LYS A 22 -14.85 -0.77 4.33
N ASN A 23 -14.41 -1.55 3.33
CA ASN A 23 -15.16 -2.62 2.71
C ASN A 23 -14.19 -3.69 2.18
N SER A 24 -14.72 -4.86 1.84
CA SER A 24 -13.97 -5.97 1.26
C SER A 24 -13.84 -5.89 -0.27
N ALA A 25 -13.93 -4.69 -0.86
CA ALA A 25 -13.87 -4.51 -2.31
C ALA A 25 -12.43 -4.41 -2.83
N SER A 26 -11.47 -4.07 -1.96
CA SER A 26 -10.05 -4.02 -2.32
C SER A 26 -9.43 -5.42 -2.34
N THR A 27 -8.71 -5.74 -3.41
CA THR A 27 -7.97 -7.00 -3.59
C THR A 27 -6.49 -6.73 -3.52
N CYS A 28 -5.75 -7.53 -2.75
CA CYS A 28 -4.31 -7.39 -2.63
C CYS A 28 -3.61 -7.74 -3.94
N GLN A 29 -2.78 -6.84 -4.46
CA GLN A 29 -2.07 -7.08 -5.72
C GLN A 29 -0.91 -8.09 -5.60
N ALA A 30 -0.45 -8.41 -4.39
CA ALA A 30 0.62 -9.40 -4.17
C ALA A 30 0.10 -10.84 -4.11
N CYS A 31 -0.88 -11.14 -3.25
CA CYS A 31 -1.45 -12.48 -3.10
C CYS A 31 -2.73 -12.72 -3.93
N ARG A 32 -3.32 -11.67 -4.49
CA ARG A 32 -4.60 -11.68 -5.25
C ARG A 32 -5.84 -12.07 -4.43
N ASP A 33 -5.72 -12.05 -3.11
CA ASP A 33 -6.85 -12.29 -2.19
C ASP A 33 -7.53 -10.98 -1.77
N ALA A 34 -8.81 -11.09 -1.40
CA ALA A 34 -9.58 -9.96 -0.91
C ALA A 34 -9.03 -9.44 0.43
N ILE A 35 -9.00 -8.12 0.59
CA ILE A 35 -8.64 -7.44 1.85
C ILE A 35 -9.90 -7.32 2.68
N GLN A 36 -9.93 -7.96 3.85
CA GLN A 36 -11.10 -7.95 4.72
C GLN A 36 -11.40 -6.56 5.28
N THR A 37 -12.69 -6.25 5.45
CA THR A 37 -13.15 -5.03 6.13
C THR A 37 -12.57 -4.95 7.54
N GLY A 38 -12.10 -3.78 7.95
CA GLY A 38 -11.46 -3.56 9.25
C GLY A 38 -9.99 -3.94 9.31
N SER A 39 -9.42 -4.54 8.26
CA SER A 39 -7.99 -4.85 8.20
C SER A 39 -7.17 -3.66 7.72
N ILE A 40 -5.91 -3.58 8.20
CA ILE A 40 -4.91 -2.64 7.73
C ILE A 40 -4.50 -3.01 6.30
N ARG A 41 -4.49 -2.02 5.41
CA ARG A 41 -4.02 -2.14 4.03
C ARG A 41 -3.00 -1.05 3.70
N VAL A 42 -2.04 -1.43 2.88
CA VAL A 42 -0.98 -0.54 2.39
C VAL A 42 -1.29 -0.20 0.94
N GLY A 43 -1.43 1.09 0.64
CA GLY A 43 -1.69 1.60 -0.71
C GLY A 43 -0.41 2.12 -1.34
N ILE A 44 -0.02 1.61 -2.50
CA ILE A 44 1.08 2.17 -3.29
C ILE A 44 0.47 3.05 -4.37
N ILE A 45 0.77 4.35 -4.33
CA ILE A 45 0.24 5.32 -5.29
C ILE A 45 1.11 5.31 -6.54
N PHE A 46 0.48 5.24 -7.70
CA PHE A 46 1.12 5.34 -9.01
C PHE A 46 0.52 6.50 -9.79
N HIS A 47 1.39 7.37 -10.31
CA HIS A 47 0.98 8.43 -11.22
C HIS A 47 1.26 8.00 -12.65
N HIS A 48 0.21 7.97 -13.45
CA HIS A 48 0.31 7.81 -14.89
C HIS A 48 0.76 9.12 -15.54
N VAL A 49 1.56 9.04 -16.59
CA VAL A 49 1.99 10.22 -17.39
C VAL A 49 0.82 11.04 -17.96
N ASN A 50 -0.36 10.44 -18.12
CA ASN A 50 -1.58 11.14 -18.57
C ASN A 50 -2.38 11.80 -17.43
N GLY A 51 -1.85 11.83 -16.20
CA GLY A 51 -2.52 12.44 -15.04
C GLY A 51 -3.48 11.52 -14.28
N ASN A 52 -3.59 10.24 -14.66
CA ASN A 52 -4.36 9.27 -13.89
C ASN A 52 -3.60 8.84 -12.63
N ILE A 53 -4.31 8.66 -11.53
CA ILE A 53 -3.74 8.15 -10.27
C ILE A 53 -4.29 6.74 -10.06
N GLY A 54 -3.39 5.76 -9.96
CA GLY A 54 -3.69 4.39 -9.55
C GLY A 54 -3.25 4.17 -8.12
N ILE A 55 -3.96 3.31 -7.40
CA ILE A 55 -3.55 2.87 -6.06
C ILE A 55 -3.61 1.35 -6.04
N ASP A 56 -2.46 0.72 -5.82
CA ASP A 56 -2.43 -0.72 -5.57
C ASP A 56 -2.53 -0.96 -4.08
N TRP A 57 -3.55 -1.70 -3.68
CA TRP A 57 -3.74 -2.09 -2.29
C TRP A 57 -3.05 -3.42 -2.03
N HIS A 58 -2.42 -3.51 -0.87
CA HIS A 58 -1.74 -4.71 -0.37
C HIS A 58 -2.17 -4.99 1.08
N HIS A 59 -2.19 -6.27 1.47
CA HIS A 59 -2.28 -6.61 2.90
C HIS A 59 -1.03 -6.12 3.62
N LEU A 60 -1.18 -5.86 4.92
CA LEU A 60 -0.05 -5.51 5.78
C LEU A 60 1.10 -6.53 5.66
N THR A 61 0.79 -7.82 5.78
CA THR A 61 1.75 -8.92 5.71
C THR A 61 2.34 -9.18 4.32
N CYS A 62 1.72 -8.64 3.27
CA CYS A 62 2.18 -8.78 1.89
C CYS A 62 3.03 -7.59 1.44
N CYS A 63 3.33 -6.65 2.34
CA CYS A 63 4.18 -5.50 2.05
C CYS A 63 5.66 -5.88 2.24
N GLU A 64 6.52 -5.45 1.31
CA GLU A 64 7.96 -5.72 1.35
C GLU A 64 8.73 -4.84 2.36
N THR A 65 8.16 -3.70 2.77
CA THR A 65 8.86 -2.71 3.62
C THR A 65 8.04 -2.35 4.87
N PRO A 66 8.01 -3.21 5.89
CA PRO A 66 7.34 -2.93 7.18
C PRO A 66 7.85 -1.69 7.88
N ALA A 67 9.17 -1.48 7.85
CA ALA A 67 9.86 -0.52 8.70
C ALA A 67 9.49 0.94 8.39
N THR A 68 9.07 1.24 7.16
CA THR A 68 8.71 2.60 6.74
C THR A 68 7.25 2.94 7.00
N LEU A 69 6.41 1.95 7.36
CA LEU A 69 4.97 2.13 7.58
C LEU A 69 4.61 3.12 8.70
N PRO A 70 5.37 3.29 9.80
CA PRO A 70 5.06 4.30 10.80
C PRO A 70 5.28 5.75 10.32
N GLU A 71 6.06 5.95 9.25
CA GLU A 71 6.42 7.26 8.72
C GLU A 71 5.51 7.71 7.56
N VAL A 72 4.58 6.86 7.14
CA VAL A 72 3.75 7.15 5.96
C VAL A 72 2.42 7.81 6.27
N GLU A 73 1.88 8.50 5.27
CA GLU A 73 0.55 9.11 5.34
C GLU A 73 -0.52 8.06 5.67
N GLY A 74 -1.42 8.41 6.58
CA GLY A 74 -2.51 7.53 7.03
C GLY A 74 -2.18 6.66 8.25
N TYR A 75 -0.91 6.59 8.68
CA TYR A 75 -0.56 5.97 9.97
C TYR A 75 -1.28 6.65 11.14
N GLU A 76 -1.33 7.99 11.13
CA GLU A 76 -2.00 8.80 12.15
C GLU A 76 -3.51 8.53 12.24
N LEU A 77 -4.13 8.13 11.12
CA LEU A 77 -5.56 7.81 11.00
C LEU A 77 -5.91 6.40 11.50
N LEU A 78 -4.92 5.56 11.77
CA LEU A 78 -5.13 4.26 12.40
C LEU A 78 -5.53 4.46 13.88
N GLY A 79 -6.44 3.61 14.36
CA GLY A 79 -6.75 3.55 15.78
C GLY A 79 -5.61 2.93 16.59
N ASP A 80 -5.69 3.04 17.91
CA ASP A 80 -4.63 2.55 18.80
C ASP A 80 -4.44 1.02 18.66
N GLN A 81 -5.52 0.28 18.47
CA GLN A 81 -5.46 -1.17 18.27
C GLN A 81 -4.73 -1.55 16.98
N GLU A 82 -5.00 -0.83 15.88
CA GLU A 82 -4.36 -1.09 14.60
C GLU A 82 -2.89 -0.67 14.60
N LYS A 83 -2.55 0.42 15.29
CA LYS A 83 -1.16 0.82 15.53
C LYS A 83 -0.41 -0.25 16.29
N GLU A 84 -1.00 -0.83 17.34
CA GLU A 84 -0.38 -1.91 18.11
C GLU A 84 -0.14 -3.15 17.23
N VAL A 85 -1.12 -3.57 16.43
CA VAL A 85 -0.97 -4.68 15.47
C VAL A 85 0.15 -4.39 14.47
N LEU A 86 0.21 -3.17 13.94
CA LEU A 86 1.25 -2.74 13.01
C LEU A 86 2.63 -2.79 13.65
N HIS A 87 2.80 -2.25 14.87
CA HIS A 87 4.06 -2.29 15.60
C HIS A 87 4.50 -3.71 15.92
N HIS A 88 3.57 -4.56 16.37
CA HIS A 88 3.85 -5.96 16.64
C HIS A 88 4.31 -6.70 15.37
N TRP A 89 3.66 -6.44 14.23
CA TRP A 89 4.05 -7.02 12.96
C TRP A 89 5.44 -6.53 12.51
N ILE A 90 5.72 -5.23 12.62
CA ILE A 90 7.04 -4.67 12.32
C ILE A 90 8.12 -5.34 13.18
N GLN A 91 7.89 -5.46 14.49
CA GLN A 91 8.81 -6.13 15.41
C GLN A 91 9.04 -7.60 15.07
N SER A 92 8.02 -8.30 14.57
CA SER A 92 8.16 -9.71 14.15
C SER A 92 8.95 -9.91 12.85
N CYS A 93 9.13 -8.85 12.05
CA CYS A 93 9.86 -8.88 10.78
C CYS A 93 11.34 -8.49 10.90
N VAL A 94 11.75 -7.96 12.06
CA VAL A 94 13.13 -7.58 12.40
C VAL A 94 13.79 -8.71 13.20
#